data_AF-A0A1S3QD69-F1
#
_entry.id   AF-A0A1S3QD69-F1
#
_cell.length_a   1.000
_cell.length_b   1.000
_cell.length_c   1.000
_cell.angle_alpha   90.00
_cell.angle_beta   90.00
_cell.angle_gamma   90.00
#
_symmetry.space_group_name_H-M   'P 1'
#
loop_
_entity.id
_entity.type
_entity.pdbx_description
1 polymer ?
#
loop_
_entity_poly.entity_id
_entity_poly.type
_entity_poly.pdbx_seq_one_letter_code
_entity_poly.pdbx_strand_id
1 'polypeptide(L)'
;MVENIYNIFHPELVDYLRSHSHSAVYASAISPPITEQILRAMKCIMGLDGTTVGQARVHQLAENTRYFRSRLQEMGFIIYGNDYSPVVPILLYMPGKVVAFSRAMLERKIGVVVVGFPATPITEARARFCLSATHTKAMLDQVLFDLNQLGDDLCLKFSRRKYSPRPQQQHNDDDTTTTTTTQTLSRTVS
;
A
#
# COMPACT_ATOMS: atom_id res chain seq x y z
N MET A 1 4.16 12.85 -27.75
CA MET A 1 4.08 11.89 -26.61
C MET A 1 5.16 12.10 -25.57
N VAL A 2 6.39 12.45 -25.98
CA VAL A 2 7.30 13.19 -25.10
C VAL A 2 6.55 14.41 -24.52
N GLU A 3 5.74 15.10 -25.33
CA GLU A 3 4.87 16.23 -24.95
C GLU A 3 3.84 15.99 -23.82
N ASN A 4 3.35 14.77 -23.57
CA ASN A 4 2.31 14.58 -22.52
C ASN A 4 2.90 14.36 -21.12
N ILE A 5 4.20 14.03 -21.01
CA ILE A 5 4.91 14.03 -19.71
C ILE A 5 5.32 15.47 -19.33
N TYR A 6 5.46 16.38 -20.31
CA TYR A 6 5.77 17.80 -20.05
C TYR A 6 4.65 18.54 -19.31
N ASN A 7 3.41 18.05 -19.28
CA ASN A 7 2.33 18.76 -18.58
C ASN A 7 2.33 18.59 -17.05
N ILE A 8 3.29 17.84 -16.48
CA ILE A 8 3.41 17.68 -15.03
C ILE A 8 4.33 18.77 -14.43
N PHE A 9 5.25 19.33 -15.22
CA PHE A 9 6.26 20.30 -14.76
C PHE A 9 6.43 21.46 -15.73
N HIS A 10 6.89 22.63 -15.26
CA HIS A 10 7.14 23.77 -16.14
C HIS A 10 8.16 23.42 -17.25
N PRO A 11 7.92 23.79 -18.51
CA PRO A 11 8.76 23.36 -19.64
C PRO A 11 10.22 23.80 -19.50
N GLU A 12 10.47 25.00 -18.97
CA GLU A 12 11.81 25.53 -18.68
C GLU A 12 12.59 24.63 -17.71
N LEU A 13 11.92 24.09 -16.69
CA LEU A 13 12.53 23.18 -15.72
C LEU A 13 12.90 21.84 -16.38
N VAL A 14 12.05 21.33 -17.26
CA VAL A 14 12.30 20.05 -17.94
C VAL A 14 13.51 20.16 -18.86
N ASP A 15 13.63 21.24 -19.63
CA ASP A 15 14.76 21.45 -20.55
C ASP A 15 16.07 21.74 -19.80
N TYR A 16 16.00 22.44 -18.67
CA TYR A 16 17.12 22.60 -17.75
C TYR A 16 17.61 21.24 -17.22
N LEU A 17 16.70 20.39 -16.74
CA LEU A 17 17.06 19.06 -16.23
C LEU A 17 17.63 18.14 -17.32
N ARG A 18 17.15 18.23 -18.57
CA ARG A 18 17.70 17.41 -19.67
C ARG A 18 19.15 17.77 -20.00
N SER A 19 19.49 19.05 -19.95
CA SER A 19 20.83 19.53 -20.29
C SER A 19 21.81 19.42 -19.12
N HIS A 20 21.34 19.56 -17.88
CA HIS A 20 22.20 19.62 -16.69
C HIS A 20 22.22 18.34 -15.84
N SER A 21 21.30 17.39 -16.05
CA SER A 21 21.32 16.12 -15.33
C SER A 21 22.27 15.12 -15.99
N HIS A 22 23.32 14.72 -15.27
CA HIS A 22 24.22 13.65 -15.72
C HIS A 22 23.45 12.37 -16.08
N SER A 23 22.42 12.02 -15.31
CA SER A 23 21.57 10.86 -15.58
C SER A 23 20.76 11.00 -16.87
N ALA A 24 20.44 12.22 -17.31
CA ALA A 24 19.72 12.43 -18.56
C ALA A 24 20.67 12.46 -19.77
N VAL A 25 21.85 13.07 -19.61
CA VAL A 25 22.83 13.25 -20.70
C VAL A 25 23.55 11.94 -21.06
N TYR A 26 23.88 11.13 -20.06
CA TYR A 26 24.70 9.92 -20.26
C TYR A 26 23.88 8.61 -20.27
N ALA A 27 22.57 8.67 -20.00
CA ALA A 27 21.74 7.47 -20.06
C ALA A 27 21.40 7.08 -21.50
N SER A 28 21.41 5.78 -21.77
CA SER A 28 20.91 5.24 -23.04
C SER A 28 19.39 5.40 -23.14
N ALA A 29 18.92 5.72 -24.33
CA ALA A 29 17.48 5.81 -24.59
C ALA A 29 16.80 4.44 -24.43
N ILE A 30 15.54 4.47 -23.95
CA ILE A 30 14.70 3.27 -23.89
C ILE A 30 14.44 2.79 -25.31
N SER A 31 14.49 1.46 -25.53
CA SER A 31 14.22 0.91 -26.85
C SER A 31 12.80 1.26 -27.34
N PRO A 32 12.60 1.49 -28.65
CA PRO A 32 11.28 1.77 -29.22
C PRO A 32 10.17 0.77 -28.84
N PRO A 33 10.37 -0.57 -28.90
CA PRO A 33 9.31 -1.51 -28.56
C PRO A 33 8.92 -1.47 -27.08
N ILE A 34 9.88 -1.26 -26.18
CA ILE A 34 9.60 -1.11 -24.74
C ILE A 34 8.80 0.17 -24.48
N THR A 35 9.16 1.26 -25.15
CA THR A 35 8.48 2.55 -25.01
C THR A 35 7.01 2.44 -25.45
N GLU A 36 6.75 1.78 -26.58
CA GLU A 36 5.38 1.55 -27.05
C GLU A 36 4.57 0.65 -26.10
N GLN A 37 5.20 -0.38 -25.51
CA GLN A 37 4.54 -1.23 -24.53
C GLN A 37 4.12 -0.45 -23.27
N ILE A 38 5.03 0.36 -22.71
CA ILE A 38 4.74 1.21 -21.54
C ILE A 38 3.60 2.17 -21.88
N LEU A 39 3.66 2.81 -23.04
CA LEU A 39 2.62 3.71 -23.50
C LEU A 39 1.27 3.01 -23.57
N ARG A 40 1.21 1.83 -24.19
CA ARG A 40 -0.05 1.11 -24.37
C ARG A 40 -0.63 0.69 -23.03
N ALA A 41 0.21 0.26 -22.09
CA ALA A 41 -0.21 -0.04 -20.72
C ALA A 41 -0.80 1.20 -20.02
N MET A 42 -0.14 2.37 -20.12
CA MET A 42 -0.64 3.62 -19.55
C MET A 42 -1.98 4.06 -20.18
N LYS A 43 -2.09 4.02 -21.52
CA LYS A 43 -3.34 4.30 -22.23
C LYS A 43 -4.48 3.37 -21.78
N CYS A 44 -4.19 2.09 -21.58
CA CYS A 44 -5.18 1.11 -21.10
C CYS A 44 -5.65 1.41 -19.67
N ILE A 45 -4.73 1.74 -18.76
CA ILE A 45 -5.07 2.13 -17.38
C ILE A 45 -5.92 3.40 -17.36
N MET A 46 -5.57 4.40 -18.20
CA MET A 46 -6.30 5.66 -18.32
C MET A 46 -7.64 5.53 -19.09
N GLY A 47 -7.95 4.37 -19.67
CA GLY A 47 -9.15 4.16 -20.51
C GLY A 47 -9.12 4.89 -21.87
N LEU A 48 -7.94 5.39 -22.28
CA LEU A 48 -7.73 6.08 -23.56
C LEU A 48 -7.67 5.12 -24.76
N ASP A 49 -7.70 3.81 -24.50
CA ASP A 49 -7.74 2.77 -25.53
C ASP A 49 -9.17 2.42 -25.99
N GLY A 50 -10.19 3.07 -25.40
CA GLY A 50 -11.60 2.80 -25.66
C GLY A 50 -12.14 1.56 -24.93
N THR A 51 -11.36 0.92 -24.08
CA THR A 51 -11.78 -0.26 -23.31
C THR A 51 -11.93 0.05 -21.82
N THR A 52 -12.75 -0.72 -21.12
CA THR A 52 -12.94 -0.60 -19.66
C THR A 52 -12.03 -1.53 -18.86
N VAL A 53 -11.12 -2.25 -19.53
CA VAL A 53 -10.30 -3.30 -18.92
C VAL A 53 -9.36 -2.75 -17.85
N GLY A 54 -8.73 -1.60 -18.09
CA GLY A 54 -7.83 -0.97 -17.12
C GLY A 54 -8.55 -0.60 -15.82
N GLN A 55 -9.70 0.07 -15.94
CA GLN A 55 -10.51 0.47 -14.79
C GLN A 55 -11.05 -0.74 -14.01
N ALA A 56 -11.52 -1.78 -14.71
CA ALA A 56 -11.95 -3.02 -14.07
C ALA A 56 -10.83 -3.70 -13.27
N ARG A 57 -9.60 -3.73 -13.81
CA ARG A 57 -8.43 -4.28 -13.10
C ARG A 57 -8.05 -3.47 -11.86
N VAL A 58 -8.12 -2.15 -11.92
CA VAL A 58 -7.86 -1.27 -10.77
C VAL A 58 -8.89 -1.50 -9.67
N HIS A 59 -10.18 -1.61 -10.03
CA HIS A 59 -11.24 -1.92 -9.08
C HIS A 59 -11.04 -3.29 -8.42
N GLN A 60 -10.79 -4.33 -9.23
CA GLN A 60 -10.53 -5.68 -8.72
C GLN A 60 -9.33 -5.73 -7.77
N LEU A 61 -8.26 -4.99 -8.09
CA LEU A 61 -7.09 -4.88 -7.21
C LEU A 61 -7.44 -4.25 -5.87
N ALA A 62 -8.24 -3.18 -5.87
CA ALA A 62 -8.68 -2.51 -4.65
C ALA A 62 -9.55 -3.43 -3.77
N GLU A 63 -10.49 -4.17 -4.38
CA GLU A 63 -11.32 -5.13 -3.68
C GLU A 63 -10.50 -6.29 -3.08
N ASN A 64 -9.61 -6.88 -3.87
CA ASN A 64 -8.70 -7.94 -3.41
C ASN A 64 -7.83 -7.46 -2.24
N THR A 65 -7.33 -6.22 -2.33
CA THR A 65 -6.50 -5.61 -1.29
C THR A 65 -7.27 -5.42 0.00
N ARG A 66 -8.46 -4.83 -0.06
CA ARG A 66 -9.32 -4.64 1.10
C ARG A 66 -9.71 -5.96 1.74
N TYR A 67 -10.06 -6.95 0.92
CA TYR A 67 -10.41 -8.29 1.38
C TYR A 67 -9.24 -8.93 2.14
N PHE A 68 -8.07 -9.02 1.52
CA PHE A 68 -6.90 -9.64 2.12
C PHE A 68 -6.49 -8.95 3.42
N ARG A 69 -6.48 -7.60 3.44
CA ARG A 69 -6.15 -6.83 4.66
C ARG A 69 -7.13 -7.05 5.80
N SER A 70 -8.45 -7.04 5.53
CA SER A 70 -9.47 -7.29 6.57
C SER A 70 -9.25 -8.65 7.22
N ARG A 71 -9.06 -9.68 6.41
CA ARG A 71 -8.86 -11.06 6.89
C ARG A 71 -7.59 -11.22 7.72
N LEU A 72 -6.50 -10.57 7.31
CA LEU A 72 -5.26 -10.56 8.09
C LEU A 72 -5.40 -9.87 9.45
N GLN A 73 -6.12 -8.74 9.50
CA GLN A 73 -6.40 -8.03 10.74
C GLN A 73 -7.27 -8.88 11.68
N GLU A 74 -8.28 -9.56 11.12
CA GLU A 74 -9.16 -10.50 11.84
C GLU A 74 -8.37 -11.68 12.44
N MET A 75 -7.33 -12.15 11.74
CA MET A 75 -6.44 -13.22 12.21
C MET A 75 -5.43 -12.77 13.28
N GLY A 76 -5.35 -11.46 13.58
CA GLY A 76 -4.47 -10.93 14.62
C GLY A 76 -3.06 -10.55 14.15
N PHE A 77 -2.82 -10.45 12.84
CA PHE A 77 -1.57 -9.90 12.31
C PHE A 77 -1.55 -8.37 12.42
N ILE A 78 -0.37 -7.80 12.68
CA ILE A 78 -0.17 -6.35 12.66
C ILE A 78 0.29 -5.96 11.26
N ILE A 79 -0.56 -5.18 10.58
CA ILE A 79 -0.33 -4.68 9.22
C ILE A 79 0.04 -3.21 9.29
N TYR A 80 1.01 -2.78 8.47
CA TYR A 80 1.40 -1.38 8.34
C TYR A 80 0.87 -0.75 7.05
N GLY A 81 0.87 0.59 6.99
CA GLY A 81 0.50 1.34 5.79
C GLY A 81 -1.01 1.48 5.56
N ASN A 82 -1.36 2.16 4.46
CA ASN A 82 -2.72 2.54 4.10
C ASN A 82 -3.56 1.33 3.63
N ASP A 83 -4.86 1.36 3.96
CA ASP A 83 -5.83 0.32 3.60
C ASP A 83 -6.09 0.17 2.10
N TYR A 84 -5.84 1.22 1.31
CA TYR A 84 -6.00 1.20 -0.14
C TYR A 84 -4.71 0.83 -0.90
N SER A 85 -3.60 0.57 -0.19
CA SER A 85 -2.34 0.21 -0.85
C SER A 85 -2.28 -1.28 -1.20
N PRO A 86 -2.00 -1.65 -2.47
CA PRO A 86 -1.91 -3.04 -2.90
C PRO A 86 -0.69 -3.79 -2.33
N VAL A 87 0.21 -3.07 -1.66
CA VAL A 87 1.34 -3.65 -0.92
C VAL A 87 0.93 -3.76 0.54
N VAL A 88 0.83 -4.99 1.04
CA VAL A 88 0.39 -5.31 2.40
C VAL A 88 1.58 -5.77 3.24
N PRO A 89 2.20 -4.89 4.03
CA PRO A 89 3.31 -5.26 4.90
C PRO A 89 2.82 -5.82 6.24
N ILE A 90 3.20 -7.07 6.54
CA ILE A 90 2.98 -7.74 7.83
C ILE A 90 4.24 -7.64 8.68
N LEU A 91 4.13 -7.11 9.89
CA LEU A 91 5.25 -7.00 10.82
C LEU A 91 5.56 -8.35 11.47
N LEU A 92 6.83 -8.76 11.38
CA LEU A 92 7.34 -9.99 12.00
C LEU A 92 8.12 -9.71 13.27
N TYR A 93 8.64 -8.48 13.44
CA TYR A 93 9.46 -7.94 14.54
C TYR A 93 10.79 -8.66 14.81
N MET A 94 10.78 -9.99 14.84
CA MET A 94 11.93 -10.82 15.18
C MET A 94 12.71 -11.24 13.92
N PRO A 95 13.94 -10.75 13.70
CA PRO A 95 14.73 -11.10 12.51
C PRO A 95 15.04 -12.59 12.38
N GLY A 96 15.11 -13.33 13.49
CA GLY A 96 15.27 -14.80 13.43
C GLY A 96 14.08 -15.53 12.79
N LYS A 97 12.86 -15.01 12.98
CA LYS A 97 11.63 -15.61 12.42
C LYS A 97 11.40 -15.25 10.96
N VAL A 98 11.99 -14.15 10.50
CA VAL A 98 11.87 -13.62 9.12
C VAL A 98 12.36 -14.63 8.09
N VAL A 99 13.51 -15.27 8.32
CA VAL A 99 14.07 -16.29 7.42
C VAL A 99 13.22 -17.57 7.47
N ALA A 100 12.82 -18.01 8.67
CA ALA A 100 11.96 -19.18 8.83
C ALA A 100 10.61 -18.99 8.12
N PHE A 101 10.00 -17.81 8.26
CA PHE A 101 8.77 -17.42 7.58
C PHE A 101 8.93 -17.48 6.05
N SER A 102 10.02 -16.91 5.51
CA SER A 102 10.29 -16.95 4.08
C SER A 102 10.41 -18.37 3.53
N ARG A 103 11.10 -19.26 4.26
CA ARG A 103 11.30 -20.65 3.84
C ARG A 103 10.00 -21.46 3.91
N ALA A 104 9.25 -21.33 5.00
CA ALA A 104 7.96 -22.01 5.15
C ALA A 104 6.95 -21.57 4.07
N MET A 105 6.93 -20.29 3.72
CA MET A 105 6.10 -19.78 2.62
C MET A 105 6.53 -20.34 1.26
N LEU A 106 7.84 -20.43 1.01
CA LEU A 106 8.38 -21.01 -0.22
C LEU A 106 8.05 -22.51 -0.36
N GLU A 107 8.14 -23.28 0.73
CA GLU A 107 7.74 -24.70 0.76
C GLU A 107 6.27 -24.89 0.41
N ARG A 108 5.42 -23.94 0.81
CA ARG A 108 4.00 -23.88 0.45
C ARG A 108 3.72 -23.26 -0.92
N LYS A 109 4.78 -22.98 -1.70
CA LYS A 109 4.74 -22.38 -3.05
C LYS A 109 4.13 -20.97 -3.09
N ILE A 110 4.27 -20.22 -2.00
CA ILE A 110 3.81 -18.83 -1.90
C ILE A 110 5.03 -17.91 -1.97
N GLY A 111 5.09 -17.09 -3.02
CA GLY A 111 6.13 -16.07 -3.17
C GLY A 111 5.85 -14.86 -2.30
N VAL A 112 6.67 -14.62 -1.28
CA VAL A 112 6.58 -13.43 -0.42
C VAL A 112 7.90 -12.69 -0.37
N VAL A 113 7.85 -11.35 -0.37
CA VAL A 113 9.05 -10.51 -0.27
C VAL A 113 9.29 -10.19 1.19
N VAL A 114 10.35 -10.73 1.76
CA VAL A 114 10.71 -10.44 3.15
C VAL A 114 11.79 -9.38 3.20
N VAL A 115 11.58 -8.33 4.00
CA VAL A 115 12.45 -7.17 4.11
C VAL A 115 12.94 -7.03 5.55
N GLY A 116 14.26 -6.91 5.68
CA GLY A 116 14.94 -6.63 6.94
C GLY A 116 16.06 -5.62 6.75
N PHE A 117 16.94 -5.49 7.75
CA PHE A 117 18.12 -4.63 7.69
C PHE A 117 19.00 -4.98 6.48
N PRO A 118 19.55 -4.00 5.72
CA PRO A 118 19.59 -2.55 5.97
C PRO A 118 18.39 -1.74 5.45
N ALA A 119 17.45 -2.36 4.72
CA ALA A 119 16.34 -1.65 4.08
C ALA A 119 15.27 -1.17 5.08
N THR A 120 15.18 -1.80 6.25
CA THR A 120 14.34 -1.37 7.38
C THR A 120 15.11 -1.52 8.70
N PRO A 121 14.77 -0.76 9.75
CA PRO A 121 15.31 -0.98 11.09
C PRO A 121 15.14 -2.45 11.53
N ILE A 122 16.07 -2.94 12.36
CA ILE A 122 16.09 -4.34 12.83
C ILE A 122 14.79 -4.72 13.53
N THR A 123 14.18 -3.78 14.24
CA THR A 123 12.92 -3.94 14.99
C THR A 123 11.68 -3.98 14.10
N GLU A 124 11.77 -3.56 12.84
CA GLU A 124 10.64 -3.43 11.90
C GLU A 124 10.73 -4.38 10.71
N ALA A 125 11.38 -5.53 10.91
CA ALA A 125 11.42 -6.56 9.88
C ALA A 125 10.00 -7.02 9.53
N ARG A 126 9.71 -7.08 8.23
CA ARG A 126 8.34 -7.27 7.71
C ARG A 126 8.32 -8.09 6.43
N ALA A 127 7.24 -8.83 6.22
CA ALA A 127 6.94 -9.47 4.95
C ALA A 127 5.97 -8.58 4.15
N ARG A 128 6.26 -8.32 2.89
CA ARG A 128 5.44 -7.54 1.96
C ARG A 128 4.72 -8.49 1.01
N PHE A 129 3.40 -8.48 1.06
CA PHE A 129 2.55 -9.13 0.07
C PHE A 129 2.16 -8.12 -1.00
N CYS A 130 2.51 -8.41 -2.25
CA CYS A 130 2.17 -7.57 -3.40
C CYS A 130 0.98 -8.18 -4.12
N LEU A 131 -0.20 -7.58 -3.95
CA LEU A 131 -1.40 -8.07 -4.59
C LEU A 131 -1.50 -7.59 -6.04
N SER A 132 -2.21 -8.38 -6.84
CA SER A 132 -2.47 -8.13 -8.26
C SER A 132 -3.95 -8.37 -8.55
N ALA A 133 -4.48 -7.69 -9.56
CA ALA A 133 -5.86 -7.82 -10.02
C ALA A 133 -6.20 -9.25 -10.48
N THR A 134 -5.20 -10.03 -10.92
CA THR A 134 -5.39 -11.39 -11.42
C THR A 134 -5.60 -12.43 -10.30
N HIS A 135 -5.32 -12.10 -9.04
CA HIS A 135 -5.54 -13.04 -7.94
C HIS A 135 -7.03 -13.30 -7.76
N THR A 136 -7.40 -14.58 -7.73
CA THR A 136 -8.77 -15.00 -7.43
C THR A 136 -8.97 -15.07 -5.92
N LYS A 137 -10.22 -14.93 -5.48
CA LYS A 137 -10.56 -15.06 -4.06
C LYS A 137 -10.11 -16.41 -3.47
N ALA A 138 -10.25 -17.50 -4.22
CA ALA A 138 -9.81 -18.83 -3.78
C ALA A 138 -8.28 -18.89 -3.53
N MET A 139 -7.48 -18.23 -4.37
CA MET A 139 -6.03 -18.13 -4.14
C MET A 139 -5.73 -17.32 -2.87
N LEU A 140 -6.45 -16.21 -2.66
CA LEU A 140 -6.29 -15.40 -1.45
C LEU A 140 -6.69 -16.19 -0.19
N ASP A 141 -7.78 -16.95 -0.24
CA ASP A 141 -8.25 -17.79 0.86
C ASP A 141 -7.25 -18.90 1.21
N GLN A 142 -6.64 -19.53 0.20
CA GLN A 142 -5.58 -20.51 0.42
C GLN A 142 -4.36 -19.88 1.10
N VAL A 143 -3.90 -18.73 0.61
CA VAL A 143 -2.77 -18.00 1.21
C VAL A 143 -3.09 -17.59 2.65
N LEU A 144 -4.31 -17.11 2.91
CA LEU A 144 -4.77 -16.73 4.24
C LEU A 144 -4.82 -17.94 5.20
N PHE A 145 -5.27 -19.10 4.73
CA PHE A 145 -5.28 -20.34 5.51
C PHE A 145 -3.86 -20.76 5.89
N ASP A 146 -2.96 -20.82 4.92
CA ASP A 146 -1.57 -21.18 5.15
C ASP A 146 -0.89 -20.19 6.10
N LEU A 147 -1.11 -18.89 5.87
CA LEU A 147 -0.56 -17.85 6.73
C LEU A 147 -1.09 -17.94 8.16
N ASN A 148 -2.37 -18.28 8.35
CA ASN A 148 -2.95 -18.47 9.67
C ASN A 148 -2.25 -19.59 10.45
N GLN A 149 -2.02 -20.75 9.80
CA GLN A 149 -1.27 -21.87 10.39
C GLN A 149 0.17 -21.47 10.73
N LEU A 150 0.87 -20.85 9.77
CA LEU A 150 2.26 -20.43 10.00
C LEU A 150 2.37 -19.35 11.08
N GLY A 151 1.35 -18.50 11.19
CA GLY A 151 1.24 -17.49 12.23
C GLY A 151 1.09 -18.08 13.63
N ASP A 152 0.45 -19.25 13.75
CA ASP A 152 0.38 -20.00 15.00
C ASP A 152 1.72 -20.69 15.30
N ASP A 153 2.29 -21.39 14.32
CA ASP A 153 3.57 -22.12 14.45
C ASP A 153 4.73 -21.19 14.86
N LEU A 154 4.81 -20.01 14.23
CA LEU A 154 5.85 -19.02 14.50
C LEU A 154 5.43 -17.97 15.53
N CYS A 155 4.22 -18.06 16.10
CA CYS A 155 3.65 -17.09 17.04
C CYS A 155 3.80 -15.63 16.57
N LEU A 156 3.24 -15.32 15.39
CA LEU A 156 3.35 -14.01 14.71
C LEU A 156 2.08 -13.15 14.86
N LYS A 157 1.06 -13.65 15.57
CA LYS A 157 -0.21 -12.96 15.83
C LYS A 157 -0.08 -12.06 17.06
N PHE A 158 0.54 -10.90 16.87
CA PHE A 158 0.85 -9.97 17.98
C PHE A 158 -0.32 -9.06 18.38
N SER A 159 -1.36 -8.95 17.56
CA SER A 159 -2.48 -8.05 17.85
C SER A 159 -3.36 -8.60 18.97
N ARG A 160 -3.57 -7.78 20.02
CA ARG A 160 -4.52 -8.07 21.12
C ARG A 160 -5.92 -7.52 20.86
N ARG A 161 -6.14 -6.78 19.76
CA ARG A 161 -7.46 -6.22 19.43
C ARG A 161 -8.42 -7.35 19.06
N LYS A 162 -9.44 -7.57 19.89
CA LYS A 162 -10.61 -8.36 19.51
C LYS A 162 -11.38 -7.60 18.43
N TYR A 163 -11.64 -8.29 17.33
CA TYR A 163 -12.44 -7.81 16.20
C TYR A 163 -13.74 -7.14 16.66
N SER A 164 -14.02 -5.94 16.14
CA SER A 164 -15.36 -5.35 16.15
C SER A 164 -15.75 -5.04 14.71
N PRO A 165 -16.89 -5.54 14.20
CA PRO A 165 -17.32 -5.42 12.80
C PRO A 165 -17.70 -4.00 12.35
N ARG A 166 -17.37 -2.95 13.11
CA ARG A 166 -17.72 -1.57 12.73
C ARG A 166 -16.52 -0.90 12.04
N PRO A 167 -16.72 -0.28 10.87
CA PRO A 167 -15.73 0.62 10.30
C PRO A 167 -15.42 1.69 11.35
N GLN A 168 -14.15 1.83 11.73
CA GLN A 168 -13.72 2.92 12.59
C GLN A 168 -13.94 4.22 11.81
N GLN A 169 -14.98 4.97 12.19
CA GLN A 169 -15.10 6.37 11.81
C GLN A 169 -13.81 7.06 12.23
N GLN A 170 -13.16 7.73 11.29
CA GLN A 170 -11.99 8.55 11.55
C GLN A 170 -12.33 9.50 12.70
N HIS A 171 -11.59 9.36 13.80
CA HIS A 171 -11.57 10.31 14.90
C HIS A 171 -10.96 11.58 14.32
N ASN A 172 -11.81 12.53 13.96
CA ASN A 172 -11.39 13.91 13.77
C ASN A 172 -11.09 14.43 15.17
N ASP A 173 -9.81 14.44 15.54
CA ASP A 173 -9.28 15.27 16.60
C ASP A 173 -9.43 16.73 16.15
N ASP A 174 -10.56 17.35 16.49
CA ASP A 174 -10.66 18.80 16.56
C ASP A 174 -10.87 19.16 18.04
N ASP A 175 -9.75 19.48 18.66
CA ASP A 175 -9.59 19.85 20.05
C ASP A 175 -10.12 21.28 20.20
N THR A 176 -11.38 21.44 20.62
CA THR A 176 -11.85 22.73 21.13
C THR A 176 -13.02 22.56 22.10
N THR A 177 -12.73 22.23 23.36
CA THR A 177 -13.61 22.63 24.47
C THR A 177 -12.80 22.86 25.75
N THR A 178 -12.58 24.13 26.08
CA THR A 178 -12.63 24.62 27.47
C THR A 178 -13.35 25.96 27.40
N THR A 179 -14.68 25.97 27.48
CA THR A 179 -15.43 26.32 28.70
C THR A 179 -15.20 27.76 29.15
N THR A 180 -16.15 28.65 28.85
CA THR A 180 -16.65 29.61 29.85
C THR A 180 -18.13 29.88 29.54
N THR A 181 -18.98 29.07 30.16
CA THR A 181 -20.38 29.43 30.46
C THR A 181 -20.34 30.49 31.56
N THR A 182 -21.01 31.64 31.39
CA THR A 182 -21.95 32.19 32.38
C THR A 182 -22.81 33.26 31.71
N GLN A 183 -24.11 33.06 31.85
CA GLN A 183 -25.21 33.92 31.43
C GLN A 183 -25.15 35.33 32.05
N THR A 184 -25.55 36.30 31.22
CA THR A 184 -26.59 37.31 31.47
C THR A 184 -26.81 37.77 32.92
N LEU A 185 -26.53 39.04 33.22
CA LEU A 185 -27.41 39.92 34.02
C LEU A 185 -26.98 41.40 33.93
N SER A 186 -27.96 42.23 33.60
CA SER A 186 -28.19 43.63 34.03
C SER A 186 -27.19 44.76 33.70
N ARG A 187 -27.64 45.64 32.79
CA ARG A 187 -28.09 47.04 33.05
C ARG A 187 -27.13 48.04 33.75
N THR A 188 -26.87 49.13 33.01
CA THR A 188 -26.92 50.58 33.40
C THR A 188 -25.63 51.37 33.72
N VAL A 189 -25.55 52.55 33.07
CA VAL A 189 -24.85 53.83 33.37
C VAL A 189 -23.32 53.87 33.44
N SER A 190 -22.67 54.47 32.43
CA SER A 190 -22.13 55.87 32.44
C SER A 190 -21.24 56.07 31.22
#